data_AF-A0A8S9FRD4-F1
#
_entry.id   AF-A0A8S9FRD4-F1
#
_cell.length_a   1.000
_cell.length_b   1.000
_cell.length_c   1.000
_cell.angle_alpha   90.00
_cell.angle_beta   90.00
_cell.angle_gamma   90.00
#
_symmetry.space_group_name_H-M   'P 1'
#
loop_
_entity.id
_entity.type
_entity.pdbx_description
1 polymer ?
#
loop_
_entity_poly.entity_id
_entity_poly.type
_entity_poly.pdbx_seq_one_letter_code
_entity_poly.pdbx_strand_id
1 'polypeptide(L)'
;LKTEEINGITKDFEEPGFLAPTGLFLGGAKYMVIQGEPGAVIRGKKGPGGVTIKKTTQALVIGIYEEPMTGGQCNLVVERLGDYLIESDL
;
A
#
# COMPACT_ATOMS: atom_id res chain seq x y z
N LEU A 1 -5.11 0.61 -12.92
CA LEU A 1 -3.69 0.45 -12.55
C LEU A 1 -3.00 -0.31 -13.66
N LYS A 2 -1.80 0.09 -14.06
CA LYS A 2 -1.06 -0.63 -15.09
C LYS A 2 -0.49 -1.92 -14.50
N THR A 3 -0.30 -2.95 -15.33
CA THR A 3 0.21 -4.25 -14.87
C THR A 3 1.57 -4.13 -14.19
N GLU A 4 2.43 -3.23 -14.67
CA GLU A 4 3.76 -3.00 -14.10
C GLU A 4 3.68 -2.41 -12.68
N GLU A 5 2.68 -1.56 -12.41
CA GLU A 5 2.44 -0.99 -11.08
C GLU A 5 2.07 -2.10 -10.08
N ILE A 6 1.17 -3.00 -10.48
CA ILE A 6 0.75 -4.14 -9.64
C ILE A 6 1.90 -5.11 -9.41
N ASN A 7 2.65 -5.45 -10.46
CA ASN A 7 3.80 -6.35 -10.35
C ASN A 7 4.86 -5.78 -9.42
N GLY A 8 5.10 -4.46 -9.45
CA GLY A 8 6.02 -3.80 -8.52
C GLY A 8 5.55 -3.90 -7.07
N ILE A 9 4.24 -3.71 -6.82
CA ILE A 9 3.64 -3.86 -5.48
C ILE A 9 3.77 -5.31 -4.98
N THR A 10 3.39 -6.28 -5.81
CA THR A 10 3.50 -7.71 -5.45
C THR A 10 4.95 -8.09 -5.13
N LYS A 11 5.89 -7.61 -5.95
CA LYS A 11 7.31 -7.88 -5.74
C LYS A 11 7.85 -7.23 -4.45
N ASP A 12 7.39 -6.05 -4.07
CA ASP A 12 7.80 -5.43 -2.79
C ASP A 12 7.27 -6.18 -1.56
N PHE A 13 6.12 -6.88 -1.68
CA PHE A 13 5.68 -7.79 -0.63
C PHE A 13 6.52 -9.07 -0.54
N GLU A 14 7.09 -9.54 -1.65
CA GLU A 14 7.99 -10.70 -1.68
C GLU A 14 9.43 -10.33 -1.26
N GLU A 15 9.88 -9.15 -1.68
CA GLU A 15 11.20 -8.58 -1.46
C GLU A 15 11.06 -7.18 -0.82
N PRO A 16 10.89 -7.08 0.52
CA PRO A 16 10.69 -5.81 1.20
C PRO A 16 11.77 -4.77 0.85
N GLY A 17 11.34 -3.62 0.32
CA GLY A 17 12.22 -2.54 -0.10
C GLY A 17 12.53 -2.50 -1.60
N PHE A 18 12.03 -3.44 -2.40
CA PHE A 18 12.12 -3.43 -3.86
C PHE A 18 11.71 -2.10 -4.50
N LEU A 19 10.65 -1.45 -4.00
CA LEU A 19 10.15 -0.17 -4.53
C LEU A 19 10.84 1.06 -3.92
N ALA A 20 11.65 0.92 -2.88
CA ALA A 20 12.28 2.07 -2.22
C ALA A 20 13.18 2.91 -3.16
N PRO A 21 14.00 2.32 -4.07
CA PRO A 21 14.84 3.10 -4.98
C PRO A 21 14.04 3.80 -6.10
N THR A 22 12.98 3.18 -6.60
CA THR A 22 12.23 3.67 -7.78
C THR A 22 11.03 4.53 -7.40
N GLY A 23 10.48 4.32 -6.20
CA GLY A 23 9.19 4.82 -5.74
C GLY A 23 8.04 3.88 -6.11
N LEU A 24 6.92 4.03 -5.38
CA LEU A 24 5.66 3.34 -5.64
C LEU A 24 4.88 4.13 -6.68
N PHE A 25 4.53 3.49 -7.80
CA PHE A 25 3.66 4.08 -8.82
C PHE A 25 2.26 3.50 -8.71
N LEU A 26 1.26 4.37 -8.69
CA LEU A 26 -0.15 3.97 -8.63
C LEU A 26 -0.98 4.95 -9.47
N GLY A 27 -1.59 4.46 -10.55
CA GLY A 27 -2.40 5.31 -11.44
C GLY A 27 -1.58 6.40 -12.11
N GLY A 28 -0.30 6.14 -12.39
CA GLY A 28 0.65 7.12 -12.94
C GLY A 28 1.19 8.14 -11.95
N ALA A 29 0.71 8.17 -10.71
CA ALA A 29 1.26 9.02 -9.66
C ALA A 29 2.40 8.31 -8.93
N LYS A 30 3.53 9.02 -8.72
CA LYS A 30 4.66 8.53 -7.94
C LYS A 30 4.49 8.91 -6.46
N TYR A 31 4.65 7.92 -5.59
CA TYR A 31 4.67 8.03 -4.14
C TYR A 31 6.07 7.65 -3.62
N MET A 32 6.57 8.39 -2.63
CA MET A 32 7.77 8.01 -1.89
C MET A 32 7.41 6.88 -0.92
N VAL A 33 8.12 5.76 -0.99
CA VAL A 33 7.92 4.64 -0.05
C VAL A 33 8.37 5.09 1.34
N ILE A 34 7.53 4.86 2.34
CA ILE A 34 7.82 5.12 3.76
C ILE A 34 7.69 3.82 4.55
N GLN A 35 8.00 3.86 5.84
CA GLN A 35 7.97 2.67 6.69
C GLN A 35 6.60 1.97 6.68
N GLY A 36 6.59 0.77 6.12
CA GLY A 36 5.47 -0.18 6.14
C GLY A 36 5.70 -1.32 7.14
N GLU A 37 5.05 -2.45 6.88
CA GLU A 37 5.27 -3.73 7.56
C GLU A 37 5.75 -4.75 6.53
N PRO A 38 6.96 -5.32 6.69
CA PRO A 38 7.52 -6.27 5.73
C PRO A 38 6.56 -7.41 5.40
N GLY A 39 6.25 -7.59 4.12
CA GLY A 39 5.35 -8.65 3.64
C GLY A 39 3.85 -8.44 3.90
N ALA A 40 3.45 -7.39 4.64
CA ALA A 40 2.06 -7.17 5.05
C ALA A 40 1.50 -5.81 4.60
N VAL A 41 2.26 -4.72 4.78
CA VAL A 41 1.79 -3.35 4.50
C VAL A 41 2.84 -2.54 3.77
N ILE A 42 2.47 -1.92 2.65
CA ILE A 42 3.27 -0.92 1.94
C ILE A 42 2.62 0.45 2.16
N ARG A 43 3.43 1.46 2.47
CA ARG A 43 2.97 2.83 2.68
C ARG A 43 3.73 3.78 1.76
N GLY A 44 3.01 4.71 1.15
CA GLY A 44 3.54 5.70 0.24
C GLY A 44 3.08 7.11 0.59
N LYS A 45 3.93 8.11 0.39
CA LYS A 45 3.62 9.53 0.62
C LYS A 45 3.77 10.34 -0.66
N LYS A 46 2.84 11.25 -0.93
CA LYS A 46 2.88 12.20 -2.06
C LYS A 46 2.38 13.57 -1.58
N GLY A 47 3.32 14.45 -1.22
CA GLY A 47 2.98 15.74 -0.61
C GLY A 47 2.18 15.55 0.68
N PRO A 48 1.00 16.19 0.84
CA PRO A 48 0.15 16.02 2.01
C PRO A 48 -0.65 14.71 2.00
N GLY A 49 -0.87 14.12 0.82
CA GLY A 49 -1.57 12.85 0.66
C GLY A 49 -0.63 11.64 0.68
N GLY A 50 -1.22 10.48 0.45
CA GLY A 50 -0.48 9.22 0.43
C GLY A 50 -1.35 8.01 0.10
N VAL A 51 -0.78 6.84 0.33
CA VAL A 51 -1.41 5.57 0.04
C VAL A 51 -0.96 4.53 1.08
N THR A 52 -1.89 3.67 1.48
CA THR A 52 -1.63 2.46 2.25
C THR A 52 -2.13 1.26 1.46
N ILE A 53 -1.30 0.23 1.35
CA ILE A 53 -1.61 -1.02 0.66
C ILE A 53 -1.42 -2.16 1.66
N LYS A 54 -2.49 -2.88 1.97
CA LYS A 54 -2.47 -4.07 2.83
C LYS A 54 -2.64 -5.32 1.96
N LYS A 55 -1.71 -6.27 2.11
CA LYS A 55 -1.80 -7.60 1.48
C LYS A 55 -2.73 -8.49 2.30
N THR A 56 -3.63 -9.20 1.61
CA THR A 56 -4.41 -10.31 2.17
C THR A 56 -3.97 -11.62 1.52
N THR A 57 -4.67 -12.73 1.79
CA THR A 57 -4.34 -14.02 1.20
C THR A 57 -4.52 -14.00 -0.32
N GLN A 58 -5.59 -13.36 -0.81
CA GLN A 58 -6.00 -13.40 -2.21
C GLN A 58 -6.14 -12.00 -2.85
N ALA A 59 -6.06 -10.93 -2.06
CA ALA A 59 -6.33 -9.56 -2.52
C ALA A 59 -5.33 -8.53 -1.99
N LEU A 60 -5.44 -7.32 -2.57
CA LEU A 60 -4.75 -6.12 -2.12
C LEU A 60 -5.79 -5.07 -1.75
N VAL A 61 -5.77 -4.59 -0.51
CA VAL A 61 -6.60 -3.46 -0.07
C VAL A 61 -5.79 -2.19 -0.24
N ILE A 62 -6.26 -1.28 -1.08
CA ILE A 62 -5.56 -0.03 -1.41
C ILE A 62 -6.41 1.14 -0.92
N GLY A 63 -5.87 1.96 -0.02
CA GLY A 63 -6.46 3.24 0.38
C GLY A 63 -5.57 4.39 -0.05
N ILE A 64 -6.13 5.33 -0.80
CA ILE A 64 -5.48 6.60 -1.15
C ILE A 64 -6.13 7.69 -0.30
N TYR A 65 -5.32 8.58 0.25
CA TYR A 65 -5.80 9.69 1.07
C TYR A 65 -5.19 11.02 0.62
N GLU A 66 -5.94 12.09 0.88
CA GLU A 66 -5.54 13.48 0.72
C GLU A 66 -5.95 14.27 1.97
N GLU A 67 -5.49 15.51 2.10
CA GLU A 67 -5.93 16.39 3.19
C GLU A 67 -7.45 16.58 3.20
N PRO A 68 -8.10 16.63 4.38
CA PRO A 68 -7.52 16.71 5.73
C PRO A 68 -7.22 15.35 6.37
N MET A 69 -7.33 14.24 5.64
CA MET A 69 -7.09 12.91 6.18
C MET A 69 -5.59 12.67 6.38
N THR A 70 -5.23 12.11 7.54
CA THR A 70 -3.86 11.74 7.87
C THR A 70 -3.55 10.29 7.42
N GLY A 71 -2.26 9.99 7.22
CA GLY A 71 -1.84 8.62 6.92
C GLY A 71 -2.20 7.61 8.00
N GLY A 72 -2.18 8.02 9.28
CA GLY A 72 -2.61 7.16 10.39
C GLY A 72 -4.08 6.76 10.32
N GLN A 73 -4.96 7.68 9.89
CA GLN A 73 -6.38 7.36 9.65
C GLN A 73 -6.55 6.41 8.46
N CYS A 74 -5.75 6.56 7.40
CA CYS A 74 -5.79 5.68 6.25
C CYS A 74 -5.33 4.26 6.62
N ASN A 75 -4.21 4.16 7.33
CA ASN A 75 -3.70 2.90 7.87
C ASN A 75 -4.76 2.15 8.67
N LEU A 76 -5.41 2.84 9.61
CA LEU A 76 -6.44 2.23 10.46
C LEU A 76 -7.55 1.56 9.65
N VAL A 77 -8.04 2.23 8.60
CA VAL A 77 -9.15 1.72 7.78
C VAL A 77 -8.69 0.57 6.88
N VAL A 78 -7.58 0.76 6.18
CA VAL A 78 -7.06 -0.21 5.21
C VAL A 78 -6.60 -1.50 5.89
N GLU A 79 -5.87 -1.37 7.00
CA GLU A 79 -5.31 -2.52 7.70
C GLU A 79 -6.41 -3.32 8.40
N ARG A 80 -7.38 -2.67 9.07
CA ARG A 80 -8.52 -3.36 9.68
C ARG A 80 -9.36 -4.12 8.66
N LEU A 81 -9.61 -3.54 7.49
CA LEU A 81 -10.34 -4.23 6.44
C LEU A 81 -9.55 -5.43 5.91
N GLY A 82 -8.24 -5.27 5.70
CA GLY A 82 -7.40 -6.38 5.25
C GLY A 82 -7.29 -7.51 6.29
N ASP A 83 -7.18 -7.18 7.58
CA ASP A 83 -7.17 -8.18 8.66
C ASP A 83 -8.50 -8.95 8.69
N TYR A 84 -9.64 -8.26 8.58
CA TYR A 84 -10.95 -8.90 8.48
C TYR A 84 -11.06 -9.83 7.26
N LEU A 85 -10.51 -9.44 6.10
CA LEU A 85 -10.49 -10.29 4.91
C LEU A 85 -9.64 -11.54 5.13
N ILE A 86 -8.47 -11.40 5.76
CA ILE A 86 -7.60 -12.54 6.10
C ILE A 86 -8.32 -13.50 7.05
N GLU A 87 -8.97 -12.97 8.09
CA GLU A 87 -9.76 -13.78 9.04
C GLU A 87 -10.96 -14.48 8.37
N SER A 88 -11.45 -13.93 7.26
CA SER A 88 -12.53 -14.49 6.45
C SER A 88 -12.02 -15.43 5.34
N ASP A 89 -10.76 -15.86 5.41
CA ASP A 89 -10.06 -16.70 4.41
C ASP A 89 -9.97 -16.09 2.99
N LEU A 90 -9.91 -14.75 2.91
CA LEU A 90 -9.70 -13.97 1.68
C LEU A 90 -8.34 -13.23 1.64
#